data_AF-A0A067TDJ7-F1
#
_entry.id   AF-A0A067TDJ7-F1
#
_cell.length_a   1.000
_cell.length_b   1.000
_cell.length_c   1.000
_cell.angle_alpha   90.00
_cell.angle_beta   90.00
_cell.angle_gamma   90.00
#
_symmetry.space_group_name_H-M   'P 1'
#
loop_
_entity.id
_entity.type
_entity.pdbx_description
1 polymer ?
#
loop_
_entity_poly.entity_id
_entity_poly.type
_entity_poly.pdbx_seq_one_letter_code
_entity_poly.pdbx_strand_id
1 'polypeptide(L)'
;MLGIMLYGFYFQVRPPFPFKNIPPAAPPDPDPDPRPTEHVPPTPLAQQADDNMEYDGDDEEGLDPRVRLRSPPNRRSKSDQEKLLHAIVRSYLVHKSLLPKSDEDVGEENHGITHDGTTLPTLPKPPCSPDPAVVAAYQKLLHPGPSRQDPLLLWSKPLTHAWNRQVVTILSKDFVEYAKEKQLVKLVILLGDNVQNPDSIPDKIAEIGSIKQLISSKLDARRMILQKIARRVDAMTDKSMSTAEIAATLEEKRISAKVRSRRSERRKVRFVRRFDIIDEKLHSLAVLQDPEALTFWQSIQKFYALFGPADASSDETEREATNLVSKRVRRKRGSAPLARILQSVNVDRTAKPHPQLPVNIYSPEISPQARKALQAKAPVAIPQVPKVRYDIPMVI
;
A
#
# COMPACT_ATOMS: atom_id res chain seq x y z
N MET A 1 -10.50 -24.05 -50.66
CA MET A 1 -10.63 -25.07 -49.61
C MET A 1 -9.38 -25.02 -48.74
N LEU A 2 -9.45 -24.36 -47.59
CA LEU A 2 -8.35 -24.27 -46.62
C LEU A 2 -8.79 -25.02 -45.37
N GLY A 3 -8.15 -26.16 -45.11
CA GLY A 3 -8.42 -27.01 -43.97
C GLY A 3 -7.92 -26.36 -42.68
N ILE A 4 -8.84 -26.06 -41.78
CA ILE A 4 -8.54 -25.61 -40.42
C ILE A 4 -8.13 -26.85 -39.62
N MET A 5 -6.83 -26.99 -39.34
CA MET A 5 -6.33 -27.95 -38.36
C MET A 5 -6.71 -27.48 -36.95
N LEU A 6 -7.69 -28.15 -36.35
CA LEU A 6 -8.00 -28.05 -34.93
C LEU A 6 -6.92 -28.78 -34.14
N TYR A 7 -5.99 -28.04 -33.54
CA TYR A 7 -5.09 -28.56 -32.52
C TYR A 7 -5.89 -28.78 -31.22
N GLY A 8 -6.18 -30.05 -30.91
CA GLY A 8 -6.73 -30.47 -29.63
C GLY A 8 -5.73 -30.23 -28.51
N PHE A 9 -6.00 -29.23 -27.66
CA PHE A 9 -5.31 -29.06 -26.39
C PHE A 9 -5.81 -30.13 -25.41
N TYR A 10 -5.03 -31.20 -25.25
CA TYR A 10 -5.18 -32.12 -24.13
C TYR A 10 -4.80 -31.38 -22.84
N PHE A 11 -5.78 -31.16 -21.96
CA PHE A 11 -5.52 -30.80 -20.57
C PHE A 11 -4.80 -31.96 -19.89
N GLN A 12 -3.50 -31.81 -19.70
CA GLN A 12 -2.69 -32.74 -18.93
C GLN A 12 -3.03 -32.54 -17.44
N VAL A 13 -3.92 -33.40 -16.93
CA VAL A 13 -4.24 -33.49 -15.51
C VAL A 13 -2.94 -33.82 -14.77
N ARG A 14 -2.44 -32.87 -13.97
CA ARG A 14 -1.26 -33.10 -13.11
C ARG A 14 -1.61 -34.22 -12.12
N PRO A 15 -0.79 -35.28 -12.01
CA PRO A 15 -0.99 -36.27 -10.96
C PRO A 15 -0.83 -35.59 -9.58
N PRO A 16 -1.53 -36.10 -8.55
CA PRO A 16 -1.38 -35.60 -7.19
C PRO A 16 0.08 -35.71 -6.75
N PHE A 17 0.59 -34.64 -6.14
CA PHE A 17 1.94 -34.60 -5.60
C PHE A 17 2.14 -35.77 -4.63
N PRO A 18 3.22 -36.57 -4.77
CA PRO A 18 3.57 -37.53 -3.74
C PRO A 18 3.98 -36.76 -2.49
N PHE A 19 3.24 -36.96 -1.41
CA PHE A 19 3.66 -36.51 -0.08
C PHE A 19 5.03 -37.14 0.20
N LYS A 20 6.06 -36.29 0.32
CA LYS A 20 7.36 -36.73 0.81
C LYS A 20 7.16 -37.18 2.25
N ASN A 21 7.34 -38.46 2.51
CA ASN A 21 7.49 -38.99 3.87
C ASN A 21 8.70 -38.30 4.50
N ILE A 22 8.42 -37.37 5.42
CA ILE A 22 9.43 -36.74 6.25
C ILE A 22 9.84 -37.79 7.29
N PRO A 23 11.10 -38.26 7.31
CA PRO A 23 11.55 -39.16 8.37
C PRO A 23 11.45 -38.44 9.72
N PRO A 24 11.12 -39.16 10.81
CA PRO A 24 11.01 -38.58 12.14
C PRO A 24 12.34 -37.92 12.53
N ALA A 25 12.26 -36.67 12.99
CA ALA A 25 13.40 -35.91 13.45
C ALA A 25 14.12 -36.66 14.58
N ALA A 26 15.45 -36.76 14.48
CA ALA A 26 16.30 -37.27 15.54
C ALA A 26 16.11 -36.45 16.82
N PRO A 27 16.21 -37.08 18.01
CA PRO A 27 16.15 -36.37 19.28
C PRO A 27 17.28 -35.33 19.37
N PRO A 28 17.03 -34.16 19.98
CA PRO A 28 18.05 -33.13 20.13
C PRO A 28 19.17 -33.63 21.04
N ASP A 29 20.42 -33.32 20.65
CA ASP A 29 21.60 -33.56 21.46
C ASP A 29 21.51 -32.84 22.82
N PRO A 30 22.05 -33.44 23.90
CA PRO A 30 22.09 -32.81 25.22
C PRO A 30 22.97 -31.55 25.18
N ASP A 31 22.45 -30.48 25.79
CA ASP A 31 23.11 -29.17 25.91
C ASP A 31 24.55 -29.30 26.44
N PRO A 32 25.55 -28.65 25.81
CA PRO A 32 26.90 -28.60 26.35
C PRO A 32 26.95 -27.70 27.59
N ASP A 33 27.74 -28.15 28.58
CA ASP A 33 27.94 -27.54 29.89
C ASP A 33 28.11 -26.00 29.88
N PRO A 34 27.56 -25.30 30.90
CA PRO A 34 27.70 -23.86 31.03
C PRO A 34 29.15 -23.49 31.35
N ARG A 35 29.80 -22.82 30.39
CA ARG A 35 31.10 -22.17 30.62
C ARG A 35 30.96 -21.01 31.61
N PRO A 36 31.98 -20.75 32.45
CA PRO A 36 31.95 -19.68 33.44
C PRO A 36 31.90 -18.30 32.76
N THR A 37 30.91 -17.51 33.18
CA THR A 37 30.71 -16.11 32.81
C THR A 37 31.89 -15.24 33.22
N GLU A 38 32.62 -14.72 32.25
CA GLU A 38 33.56 -13.61 32.44
C GLU A 38 32.79 -12.31 32.66
N HIS A 39 33.15 -11.60 33.72
CA HIS A 39 32.61 -10.29 34.09
C HIS A 39 33.06 -9.22 33.08
N VAL A 40 32.18 -8.85 32.15
CA VAL A 40 32.35 -7.64 31.33
C VAL A 40 31.82 -6.42 32.10
N PRO A 41 32.60 -5.35 32.28
CA PRO A 41 32.14 -4.15 32.96
C PRO A 41 31.07 -3.40 32.13
N PRO A 42 30.11 -2.73 32.79
CA PRO A 42 28.99 -2.10 32.12
C PRO A 42 29.44 -0.94 31.22
N THR A 43 29.19 -1.09 29.92
CA THR A 43 29.30 0.01 28.96
C THR A 43 28.30 1.11 29.35
N PRO A 44 28.72 2.38 29.48
CA PRO A 44 27.81 3.45 29.84
C PRO A 44 26.76 3.63 28.74
N LEU A 45 25.48 3.58 29.14
CA LEU A 45 24.32 3.91 28.33
C LEU A 45 24.47 5.33 27.79
N ALA A 46 24.85 5.44 26.52
CA ALA A 46 24.71 6.65 25.74
C ALA A 46 23.21 6.92 25.54
N GLN A 47 22.62 7.64 26.51
CA GLN A 47 21.36 8.34 26.36
C GLN A 47 21.60 9.58 25.49
N GLN A 48 21.53 9.42 24.18
CA GLN A 48 21.16 10.49 23.26
C GLN A 48 20.32 9.85 22.17
N ALA A 49 19.06 9.58 22.52
CA ALA A 49 18.01 9.54 21.53
C ALA A 49 17.80 10.98 21.08
N ASP A 50 18.55 11.40 20.06
CA ASP A 50 18.17 12.53 19.23
C ASP A 50 16.85 12.16 18.54
N ASP A 51 15.76 12.45 19.23
CA ASP A 51 14.38 12.49 18.72
C ASP A 51 14.20 13.70 17.76
N ASN A 52 15.28 14.11 17.09
CA ASN A 52 15.27 14.97 15.93
C ASN A 52 15.15 14.09 14.69
N MET A 53 14.09 13.27 14.65
CA MET A 53 13.56 12.80 13.39
C MET A 53 12.96 14.03 12.73
N GLU A 54 13.84 14.83 12.11
CA GLU A 54 13.51 15.95 11.25
C GLU A 54 12.50 15.39 10.25
N TYR A 55 11.25 15.70 10.55
CA TYR A 55 10.12 15.38 9.71
C TYR A 55 10.41 16.18 8.45
N ASP A 56 11.09 15.54 7.49
CA ASP A 56 11.12 15.92 6.08
C ASP A 56 9.67 15.82 5.61
N GLY A 57 8.87 16.80 6.07
CA GLY A 57 7.67 17.30 5.44
C GLY A 57 8.13 17.88 4.12
N ASP A 58 8.53 16.99 3.24
CA ASP A 58 8.73 17.18 1.82
C ASP A 58 7.33 17.53 1.28
N ASP A 59 6.95 18.78 1.54
CA ASP A 59 5.99 19.61 0.83
C ASP A 59 4.65 18.95 0.48
N GLU A 60 3.89 18.50 1.48
CA GLU A 60 2.54 19.05 1.51
C GLU A 60 2.66 20.38 2.23
N GLU A 61 2.95 21.44 1.46
CA GLU A 61 2.73 22.83 1.86
C GLU A 61 1.51 22.86 2.76
N GLY A 62 1.62 23.57 3.89
CA GLY A 62 0.51 23.88 4.78
C GLY A 62 -0.57 24.67 4.05
N LEU A 63 -1.27 24.02 3.13
CA LEU A 63 -2.49 24.47 2.53
C LEU A 63 -3.45 24.58 3.70
N ASP A 64 -3.73 25.83 4.05
CA ASP A 64 -4.72 26.26 5.03
C ASP A 64 -5.87 25.25 5.04
N PRO A 65 -6.28 24.69 6.19
CA PRO A 65 -7.40 23.76 6.27
C PRO A 65 -8.68 24.30 5.60
N ARG A 66 -8.80 25.61 5.37
CA ARG A 66 -9.88 26.24 4.58
C ARG A 66 -9.75 26.08 3.06
N VAL A 67 -8.55 25.86 2.52
CA VAL A 67 -8.30 25.60 1.09
C VAL A 67 -8.64 24.15 0.71
N ARG A 68 -8.73 23.24 1.67
CA ARG A 68 -9.14 21.83 1.48
C ARG A 68 -10.61 21.64 1.07
N LEU A 69 -11.40 22.69 0.91
CA LEU A 69 -12.81 22.62 0.51
C LEU A 69 -13.03 22.18 -0.95
N ARG A 70 -11.98 22.14 -1.77
CA ARG A 70 -12.08 21.48 -3.08
C ARG A 70 -11.75 20.01 -2.90
N SER A 71 -12.77 19.22 -2.60
CA SER A 71 -12.71 17.77 -2.70
C SER A 71 -11.99 17.42 -4.01
N PRO A 72 -10.89 16.64 -3.98
CA PRO A 72 -10.20 16.26 -5.19
C PRO A 72 -11.23 15.67 -6.16
N PRO A 73 -11.16 16.02 -7.46
CA PRO A 73 -12.17 15.61 -8.43
C PRO A 73 -12.40 14.11 -8.29
N ASN A 74 -13.67 13.73 -8.10
CA ASN A 74 -14.09 12.35 -7.88
C ASN A 74 -13.43 11.46 -8.94
N ARG A 75 -12.35 10.78 -8.55
CA ARG A 75 -11.68 9.82 -9.43
C ARG A 75 -12.66 8.68 -9.60
N ARG A 76 -13.31 8.62 -10.77
CA ARG A 76 -14.12 7.46 -11.15
C ARG A 76 -13.27 6.21 -10.94
N SER A 77 -13.84 5.22 -10.27
CA SER A 77 -13.21 3.90 -10.20
C SER A 77 -12.97 3.41 -11.62
N LYS A 78 -11.72 3.04 -11.92
CA LYS A 78 -11.36 2.46 -13.22
C LYS A 78 -12.21 1.20 -13.43
N SER A 79 -12.70 0.98 -14.64
CA SER A 79 -13.39 -0.28 -14.99
C SER A 79 -12.42 -1.45 -14.83
N ASP A 80 -12.93 -2.66 -14.64
CA ASP A 80 -12.07 -3.84 -14.50
C ASP A 80 -11.28 -4.14 -15.78
N GLN A 81 -11.86 -3.84 -16.95
CA GLN A 81 -11.16 -3.84 -18.24
C GLN A 81 -9.99 -2.85 -18.25
N GLU A 82 -10.19 -1.62 -17.77
CA GLU A 82 -9.11 -0.63 -17.69
C GLU A 82 -8.01 -1.07 -16.71
N LYS A 83 -8.38 -1.65 -15.55
CA LYS A 83 -7.41 -2.21 -14.59
C LYS A 83 -6.59 -3.34 -15.22
N LEU A 84 -7.25 -4.24 -15.96
CA LEU A 84 -6.61 -5.34 -16.65
C LEU A 84 -5.66 -4.84 -17.76
N LEU A 85 -6.07 -3.86 -18.56
CA LEU A 85 -5.19 -3.21 -19.55
C LEU A 85 -3.96 -2.59 -18.87
N HIS A 86 -4.16 -1.87 -17.77
CA HIS A 86 -3.08 -1.30 -16.97
C HIS A 86 -2.09 -2.37 -16.45
N ALA A 87 -2.58 -3.54 -16.08
CA ALA A 87 -1.77 -4.67 -15.62
C ALA A 87 -0.97 -5.29 -16.77
N ILE A 88 -1.61 -5.54 -17.93
CA ILE A 88 -0.96 -6.10 -19.11
C ILE A 88 0.15 -5.15 -19.62
N VAL A 89 -0.14 -3.85 -19.74
CA VAL A 89 0.87 -2.84 -20.12
C VAL A 89 2.02 -2.78 -19.12
N ARG A 90 1.74 -2.89 -17.81
CA ARG A 90 2.81 -2.95 -16.80
C ARG A 90 3.69 -4.18 -17.00
N SER A 91 3.10 -5.36 -17.19
CA SER A 91 3.84 -6.60 -17.44
C SER A 91 4.73 -6.52 -18.67
N TYR A 92 4.22 -5.93 -19.77
CA TYR A 92 5.00 -5.66 -20.97
C TYR A 92 6.21 -4.74 -20.70
N LEU A 93 6.01 -3.61 -20.01
CA LEU A 93 7.11 -2.68 -19.72
C LEU A 93 8.14 -3.26 -18.74
N VAL A 94 7.72 -4.17 -17.84
CA VAL A 94 8.64 -4.95 -17.00
C VAL A 94 9.42 -5.96 -17.83
N HIS A 95 8.78 -6.65 -18.78
CA HIS A 95 9.44 -7.55 -19.72
C HIS A 95 10.50 -6.83 -20.58
N LYS A 96 10.27 -5.55 -20.91
CA LYS A 96 11.24 -4.69 -21.60
C LYS A 96 12.27 -4.03 -20.67
N SER A 97 12.28 -4.37 -19.38
CA SER A 97 13.18 -3.78 -18.38
C SER A 97 13.06 -2.25 -18.23
N LEU A 98 11.95 -1.66 -18.66
CA LEU A 98 11.68 -0.22 -18.54
C LEU A 98 11.00 0.14 -17.22
N LEU A 99 10.35 -0.83 -16.58
CA LEU A 99 9.80 -0.73 -15.24
C LEU A 99 10.44 -1.77 -14.32
N PRO A 100 10.61 -1.45 -13.02
CA PRO A 100 11.04 -2.43 -12.05
C PRO A 100 9.97 -3.52 -11.90
N LYS A 101 10.42 -4.77 -11.71
CA LYS A 101 9.55 -5.87 -11.28
C LYS A 101 8.85 -5.47 -9.97
N SER A 102 7.59 -5.86 -9.81
CA SER A 102 6.87 -5.65 -8.55
C SER A 102 7.64 -6.35 -7.44
N ASP A 103 7.74 -5.73 -6.26
CA ASP A 103 8.28 -6.43 -5.08
C ASP A 103 7.50 -7.71 -4.76
N GLU A 104 6.27 -7.87 -5.26
CA GLU A 104 5.45 -9.08 -5.09
C GLU A 104 5.79 -10.19 -6.09
N ASP A 105 6.35 -9.86 -7.25
CA ASP A 105 6.74 -10.85 -8.27
C ASP A 105 8.18 -11.34 -8.09
N VAL A 106 8.97 -10.61 -7.30
CA VAL A 106 10.30 -11.04 -6.88
C VAL A 106 10.09 -11.97 -5.68
N GLY A 107 9.71 -13.22 -5.96
CA GLY A 107 9.99 -14.30 -5.02
C GLY A 107 11.46 -14.21 -4.58
N GLU A 108 11.76 -14.60 -3.35
CA GLU A 108 13.01 -14.38 -2.57
C GLU A 108 14.34 -14.64 -3.31
N GLU A 109 14.32 -15.16 -4.53
CA GLU A 109 15.44 -15.62 -5.35
C GLU A 109 16.34 -14.54 -5.96
N ASN A 110 16.03 -13.24 -5.86
CA ASN A 110 16.83 -12.19 -6.53
C ASN A 110 17.33 -11.05 -5.65
N HIS A 111 17.24 -11.17 -4.33
CA HIS A 111 18.31 -10.58 -3.53
C HIS A 111 19.52 -11.44 -3.83
N GLY A 112 20.37 -10.99 -4.76
CA GLY A 112 21.63 -11.62 -5.07
C GLY A 112 22.47 -11.63 -3.82
N ILE A 113 22.22 -12.60 -2.94
CA ILE A 113 23.07 -12.97 -1.84
C ILE A 113 24.30 -13.52 -2.54
N THR A 114 25.27 -12.63 -2.78
CA THR A 114 26.64 -13.06 -3.00
C THR A 114 27.00 -14.01 -1.87
N HIS A 115 27.73 -15.08 -2.17
CA HIS A 115 28.07 -16.15 -1.22
C HIS A 115 28.67 -15.65 0.11
N ASP A 116 29.13 -14.40 0.17
CA ASP A 116 29.70 -13.73 1.35
C ASP A 116 28.68 -12.95 2.20
N GLY A 117 27.37 -13.09 1.95
CA GLY A 117 26.30 -12.53 2.79
C GLY A 117 26.21 -11.00 2.86
N THR A 118 27.09 -10.27 2.16
CA THR A 118 27.23 -8.82 2.29
C THR A 118 26.92 -8.15 0.95
N THR A 119 25.64 -7.93 0.65
CA THR A 119 25.28 -7.07 -0.50
C THR A 119 25.61 -5.62 -0.15
N LEU A 120 26.71 -5.10 -0.69
CA LEU A 120 27.03 -3.69 -0.53
C LEU A 120 25.88 -2.84 -1.10
N PRO A 121 25.36 -1.87 -0.31
CA PRO A 121 24.23 -1.05 -0.73
C PRO A 121 24.65 -0.21 -1.93
N THR A 122 24.19 -0.61 -3.12
CA THR A 122 24.52 0.08 -4.36
C THR A 122 23.48 1.17 -4.59
N LEU A 123 23.96 2.40 -4.84
CA LEU A 123 23.09 3.51 -5.20
C LEU A 123 22.19 3.12 -6.38
N PRO A 124 20.90 3.50 -6.37
CA PRO A 124 19.99 3.20 -7.46
C PRO A 124 20.50 3.85 -8.74
N LYS A 125 21.13 3.05 -9.60
CA LYS A 125 21.62 3.52 -10.89
C LYS A 125 20.42 3.82 -11.79
N PRO A 126 20.38 4.99 -12.44
CA PRO A 126 19.36 5.25 -13.44
C PRO A 126 19.46 4.19 -14.54
N PRO A 127 18.35 3.80 -15.17
CA PRO A 127 18.40 2.85 -16.28
C PRO A 127 19.26 3.43 -17.41
N CYS A 128 19.85 2.55 -18.22
CA CYS A 128 20.66 2.95 -19.38
C CYS A 128 19.90 3.96 -20.24
N SER A 129 20.59 5.04 -20.60
CA SER A 129 20.11 6.08 -21.52
C SER A 129 20.92 6.00 -22.81
N PRO A 130 20.34 6.37 -23.97
CA PRO A 130 21.08 6.38 -25.22
C PRO A 130 22.22 7.42 -25.16
N ASP A 131 23.29 7.17 -25.92
CA ASP A 131 24.40 8.12 -26.07
C ASP A 131 23.88 9.47 -26.60
N PRO A 132 24.18 10.60 -25.93
CA PRO A 132 23.83 11.94 -26.41
C PRO A 132 24.24 12.22 -27.86
N ALA A 133 25.37 11.66 -28.33
CA ALA A 133 25.83 11.82 -29.71
C ALA A 133 24.85 11.17 -30.71
N VAL A 134 24.35 9.98 -30.40
CA VAL A 134 23.34 9.26 -31.20
C VAL A 134 22.03 10.03 -31.21
N VAL A 135 21.60 10.58 -30.07
CA VAL A 135 20.37 11.39 -29.99
C VAL A 135 20.51 12.67 -30.81
N ALA A 136 21.67 13.33 -30.76
CA ALA A 136 21.95 14.53 -31.56
C ALA A 136 21.99 14.23 -33.06
N ALA A 137 22.60 13.10 -33.45
CA ALA A 137 22.59 12.62 -34.83
C ALA A 137 21.16 12.33 -35.32
N TYR A 138 20.32 11.71 -34.49
CA TYR A 138 18.90 11.48 -34.80
C TYR A 138 18.12 12.79 -35.00
N GLN A 139 18.34 13.79 -34.14
CA GLN A 139 17.71 15.11 -34.29
C GLN A 139 18.11 15.81 -35.60
N LYS A 140 19.33 15.54 -36.10
CA LYS A 140 19.85 16.00 -37.39
C LYS A 140 19.46 15.08 -38.57
N LEU A 141 18.65 14.05 -38.33
CA LEU A 141 18.25 13.03 -39.32
C LEU A 141 19.44 12.22 -39.89
N LEU A 142 20.56 12.16 -39.16
CA LEU A 142 21.76 11.40 -39.51
C LEU A 142 21.79 9.99 -38.89
N HIS A 143 20.82 9.67 -38.03
CA HIS A 143 20.70 8.37 -37.37
C HIS A 143 19.25 7.85 -37.54
N PRO A 144 19.03 6.54 -37.77
CA PRO A 144 17.69 5.97 -38.00
C PRO A 144 16.75 6.08 -36.78
N GLY A 145 17.31 6.30 -35.59
CA GLY A 145 16.59 6.49 -34.34
C GLY A 145 16.64 5.27 -33.41
N PRO A 146 15.75 5.19 -32.41
CA PRO A 146 15.69 4.07 -31.47
C PRO A 146 15.29 2.77 -32.19
N SER A 147 15.87 1.64 -31.77
CA SER A 147 15.55 0.31 -32.30
C SER A 147 14.42 -0.36 -31.53
N ARG A 148 13.83 -1.40 -32.11
CA ARG A 148 12.78 -2.21 -31.47
C ARG A 148 13.35 -3.15 -30.40
N GLN A 149 14.57 -3.63 -30.60
CA GLN A 149 15.26 -4.56 -29.72
C GLN A 149 15.70 -3.89 -28.42
N ASP A 150 16.21 -2.66 -28.52
CA ASP A 150 16.68 -1.90 -27.36
C ASP A 150 16.08 -0.48 -27.34
N PRO A 151 14.82 -0.33 -26.89
CA PRO A 151 14.12 0.94 -26.85
C PRO A 151 14.59 1.81 -25.66
N LEU A 152 15.84 2.28 -25.72
CA LEU A 152 16.43 3.11 -24.67
C LEU A 152 15.72 4.47 -24.54
N LEU A 153 15.30 4.81 -23.33
CA LEU A 153 14.66 6.09 -23.02
C LEU A 153 15.69 7.11 -22.54
N LEU A 154 15.50 8.36 -22.95
CA LEU A 154 16.25 9.49 -22.43
C LEU A 154 15.57 10.00 -21.16
N TRP A 155 15.88 9.38 -20.02
CA TRP A 155 15.22 9.63 -18.72
C TRP A 155 15.42 11.05 -18.17
N SER A 156 16.42 11.77 -18.64
CA SER A 156 16.65 13.17 -18.29
C SER A 156 15.71 14.14 -19.00
N LYS A 157 15.04 13.72 -20.08
CA LYS A 157 14.16 14.57 -20.91
C LYS A 157 12.69 14.16 -20.77
N PRO A 158 11.73 15.08 -21.02
CA PRO A 158 10.31 14.74 -21.01
C PRO A 158 9.95 13.72 -22.10
N LEU A 159 8.83 13.01 -21.96
CA LEU A 159 8.36 12.08 -23.00
C LEU A 159 7.87 12.77 -24.28
N THR A 160 7.68 14.09 -24.23
CA THR A 160 7.41 14.93 -25.41
C THR A 160 8.65 15.10 -26.31
N HIS A 161 9.85 14.79 -25.82
CA HIS A 161 11.09 14.83 -26.59
C HIS A 161 11.02 13.91 -27.81
N ALA A 162 11.54 14.34 -28.96
CA ALA A 162 11.42 13.63 -30.24
C ALA A 162 11.88 12.16 -30.16
N TRP A 163 13.02 11.90 -29.50
CA TRP A 163 13.51 10.53 -29.27
C TRP A 163 12.52 9.69 -28.45
N ASN A 164 12.08 10.20 -27.29
CA ASN A 164 11.17 9.48 -26.40
C ASN A 164 9.79 9.25 -27.05
N ARG A 165 9.29 10.21 -27.85
CA ARG A 165 8.06 10.04 -28.65
C ARG A 165 8.18 8.88 -29.63
N GLN A 166 9.35 8.71 -30.25
CA GLN A 166 9.60 7.61 -31.17
C GLN A 166 9.69 6.28 -30.44
N VAL A 167 10.42 6.23 -29.32
CA VAL A 167 10.46 5.05 -28.44
C VAL A 167 9.06 4.61 -28.00
N VAL A 168 8.22 5.53 -27.51
CA VAL A 168 6.84 5.23 -27.12
C VAL A 168 6.03 4.69 -28.30
N THR A 169 6.25 5.21 -29.51
CA THR A 169 5.57 4.72 -30.71
C THR A 169 6.00 3.29 -31.06
N ILE A 170 7.29 2.97 -30.96
CA ILE A 170 7.83 1.61 -31.15
C ILE A 170 7.23 0.66 -30.11
N LEU A 171 7.28 1.05 -28.82
CA LEU A 171 6.72 0.26 -27.72
C LEU A 171 5.22 0.00 -27.87
N SER A 172 4.47 0.98 -28.39
CA SER A 172 3.02 0.82 -28.60
C SER A 172 2.71 -0.22 -29.68
N LYS A 173 3.52 -0.28 -30.75
CA LYS A 173 3.39 -1.28 -31.81
C LYS A 173 3.79 -2.67 -31.31
N ASP A 174 4.95 -2.75 -30.67
CA ASP A 174 5.51 -3.98 -30.12
C ASP A 174 4.66 -4.56 -28.98
N PHE A 175 3.93 -3.73 -28.23
CA PHE A 175 2.97 -4.17 -27.23
C PHE A 175 1.86 -5.06 -27.79
N VAL A 176 1.34 -4.75 -28.99
CA VAL A 176 0.25 -5.53 -29.60
C VAL A 176 0.73 -6.95 -29.91
N GLU A 177 1.95 -7.08 -30.43
CA GLU A 177 2.57 -8.38 -30.69
C GLU A 177 2.83 -9.15 -29.39
N TYR A 178 3.38 -8.49 -28.36
CA TYR A 178 3.57 -9.09 -27.05
C TYR A 178 2.26 -9.58 -26.42
N ALA A 179 1.19 -8.78 -26.50
CA ALA A 179 -0.08 -9.11 -25.90
C ALA A 179 -0.72 -10.35 -26.57
N LYS A 180 -0.58 -10.47 -27.90
CA LYS A 180 -1.00 -11.66 -28.67
C LYS A 180 -0.21 -12.90 -28.27
N GLU A 181 1.10 -12.80 -28.08
CA GLU A 181 1.95 -13.97 -27.83
C GLU A 181 1.98 -14.42 -26.36
N LYS A 182 2.06 -13.47 -25.42
CA LYS A 182 2.37 -13.76 -24.00
C LYS A 182 1.20 -13.58 -23.05
N GLN A 183 0.18 -12.83 -23.45
CA GLN A 183 -0.95 -12.48 -22.57
C GLN A 183 -2.30 -12.77 -23.23
N LEU A 184 -2.35 -13.71 -24.20
CA LEU A 184 -3.55 -14.02 -24.97
C LEU A 184 -4.77 -14.28 -24.09
N VAL A 185 -4.61 -15.07 -23.02
CA VAL A 185 -5.71 -15.36 -22.08
C VAL A 185 -6.28 -14.10 -21.45
N LYS A 186 -5.41 -13.20 -20.95
CA LYS A 186 -5.85 -11.93 -20.35
C LYS A 186 -6.44 -10.99 -21.39
N LEU A 187 -5.97 -11.05 -22.62
CA LEU A 187 -6.48 -10.28 -23.73
C LEU A 187 -7.89 -10.75 -24.14
N VAL A 188 -8.14 -12.06 -24.16
CA VAL A 188 -9.48 -12.62 -24.37
C VAL A 188 -10.43 -12.17 -23.26
N ILE A 189 -10.01 -12.23 -21.99
CA ILE A 189 -10.79 -11.71 -20.85
C ILE A 189 -11.10 -10.21 -21.02
N LEU A 190 -10.11 -9.42 -21.45
CA LEU A 190 -10.25 -7.97 -21.66
C LEU A 190 -11.30 -7.64 -22.74
N LEU A 191 -11.28 -8.39 -23.84
CA LEU A 191 -12.11 -8.15 -25.02
C LEU A 191 -13.50 -8.81 -24.94
N GLY A 192 -13.71 -9.69 -23.96
CA GLY A 192 -14.93 -10.49 -23.77
C GLY A 192 -15.15 -11.53 -24.88
N ASP A 193 -16.30 -12.20 -24.84
CA ASP A 193 -16.68 -13.30 -25.76
C ASP A 193 -16.81 -12.88 -27.24
N ASN A 194 -16.70 -11.58 -27.53
CA ASN A 194 -16.93 -11.01 -28.85
C ASN A 194 -15.71 -11.07 -29.80
N VAL A 195 -14.62 -11.76 -29.46
CA VAL A 195 -13.47 -11.91 -30.37
C VAL A 195 -13.66 -13.13 -31.26
N GLN A 196 -14.63 -13.07 -32.18
CA GLN A 196 -14.78 -14.12 -33.19
C GLN A 196 -13.70 -14.05 -34.29
N ASN A 197 -13.06 -12.90 -34.46
CA ASN A 197 -11.99 -12.71 -35.44
C ASN A 197 -10.72 -12.12 -34.79
N PRO A 198 -9.57 -12.82 -34.79
CA PRO A 198 -8.31 -12.34 -34.23
C PRO A 198 -7.79 -11.06 -34.89
N ASP A 199 -8.22 -10.76 -36.12
CA ASP A 199 -7.82 -9.54 -36.83
C ASP A 199 -8.48 -8.28 -36.25
N SER A 200 -9.58 -8.42 -35.49
CA SER A 200 -10.24 -7.30 -34.80
C SER A 200 -9.55 -6.85 -33.51
N ILE A 201 -8.56 -7.61 -33.03
CA ILE A 201 -7.87 -7.36 -31.77
C ILE A 201 -7.25 -5.95 -31.71
N PRO A 202 -6.45 -5.49 -32.70
CA PRO A 202 -5.82 -4.17 -32.64
C PRO A 202 -6.83 -3.03 -32.51
N ASP A 203 -7.94 -3.11 -33.25
CA ASP A 203 -8.99 -2.07 -33.25
C ASP A 203 -9.70 -2.01 -31.89
N LYS A 204 -10.04 -3.16 -31.31
CA LYS A 204 -10.66 -3.21 -29.99
C LYS A 204 -9.73 -2.75 -28.88
N ILE A 205 -8.43 -3.06 -28.93
CA ILE A 205 -7.48 -2.54 -27.94
C ILE A 205 -7.37 -1.01 -28.10
N ALA A 206 -7.38 -0.49 -29.33
CA ALA A 206 -7.41 0.95 -29.58
C ALA A 206 -8.68 1.63 -29.03
N GLU A 207 -9.83 0.94 -29.06
CA GLU A 207 -11.10 1.40 -28.51
C GLU A 207 -11.10 1.48 -26.97
N ILE A 208 -10.53 0.49 -26.28
CA ILE A 208 -10.50 0.43 -24.80
C ILE A 208 -9.66 1.58 -24.21
N GLY A 209 -8.72 2.11 -24.98
CA GLY A 209 -8.01 3.35 -24.65
C GLY A 209 -6.74 3.52 -25.46
N SER A 210 -6.20 4.74 -25.46
CA SER A 210 -4.94 5.03 -26.13
C SER A 210 -3.78 4.32 -25.41
N ILE A 211 -3.45 3.11 -25.83
CA ILE A 211 -2.29 2.32 -25.35
C ILE A 211 -1.04 3.19 -25.32
N LYS A 212 -0.85 4.00 -26.37
CA LYS A 212 0.25 4.95 -26.50
C LYS A 212 0.28 5.95 -25.35
N GLN A 213 -0.87 6.54 -25.03
CA GLN A 213 -1.00 7.45 -23.89
C GLN A 213 -0.77 6.73 -22.57
N LEU A 214 -1.27 5.51 -22.40
CA LEU A 214 -1.10 4.71 -21.19
C LEU A 214 0.38 4.32 -20.95
N ILE A 215 1.08 3.86 -21.99
CA ILE A 215 2.53 3.61 -21.96
C ILE A 215 3.27 4.90 -21.61
N SER A 216 2.93 6.01 -22.29
CA SER A 216 3.51 7.32 -22.02
C SER A 216 3.32 7.71 -20.55
N SER A 217 2.09 7.68 -20.02
CA SER A 217 1.80 8.05 -18.63
C SER A 217 2.56 7.18 -17.61
N LYS A 218 2.71 5.87 -17.86
CA LYS A 218 3.47 4.98 -16.97
C LYS A 218 4.96 5.27 -16.98
N LEU A 219 5.54 5.49 -18.17
CA LEU A 219 6.95 5.84 -18.32
C LEU A 219 7.24 7.24 -17.76
N ASP A 220 6.31 8.18 -17.92
CA ASP A 220 6.42 9.55 -17.37
C ASP A 220 6.43 9.51 -15.84
N ALA A 221 5.51 8.76 -15.24
CA ALA A 221 5.47 8.54 -13.79
C ALA A 221 6.79 7.91 -13.29
N ARG A 222 7.34 6.91 -14.00
CA ARG A 222 8.64 6.33 -13.66
C ARG A 222 9.77 7.36 -13.78
N ARG A 223 9.78 8.17 -14.84
CA ARG A 223 10.76 9.24 -15.02
C ARG A 223 10.73 10.21 -13.84
N MET A 224 9.54 10.67 -13.46
CA MET A 224 9.39 11.62 -12.34
C MET A 224 9.93 11.03 -11.03
N ILE A 225 9.69 9.74 -10.77
CA ILE A 225 10.26 9.05 -9.60
C ILE A 225 11.80 9.02 -9.69
N LEU A 226 12.37 8.66 -10.84
CA LEU A 226 13.83 8.62 -11.02
C LEU A 226 14.46 10.01 -10.85
N GLN A 227 13.84 11.05 -11.40
CA GLN A 227 14.31 12.43 -11.25
C GLN A 227 14.24 12.90 -9.79
N LYS A 228 13.16 12.54 -9.06
CA LYS A 228 13.05 12.84 -7.63
C LYS A 228 14.17 12.14 -6.83
N ILE A 229 14.47 10.88 -7.15
CA ILE A 229 15.57 10.14 -6.50
C ILE A 229 16.91 10.79 -6.83
N ALA A 230 17.18 11.12 -8.10
CA ALA A 230 18.43 11.74 -8.54
C ALA A 230 18.70 13.06 -7.81
N ARG A 231 17.73 14.00 -7.82
CA ARG A 231 17.85 15.28 -7.10
C ARG A 231 18.14 15.09 -5.61
N ARG A 232 17.58 14.03 -5.03
CA ARG A 232 17.77 13.74 -3.62
C ARG A 232 19.12 13.12 -3.32
N VAL A 233 19.65 12.30 -4.23
CA VAL A 233 21.04 11.84 -4.17
C VAL A 233 21.97 13.05 -4.26
N ASP A 234 21.77 13.93 -5.25
CA ASP A 234 22.57 15.15 -5.41
C ASP A 234 22.56 15.99 -4.13
N ALA A 235 21.38 16.25 -3.55
CA ALA A 235 21.25 17.01 -2.30
C ALA A 235 21.91 16.34 -1.08
N MET A 236 21.97 15.00 -1.03
CA MET A 236 22.68 14.28 0.04
C MET A 236 24.19 14.24 -0.20
N THR A 237 24.62 14.16 -1.46
CA THR A 237 26.02 14.28 -1.87
C THR A 237 26.58 15.66 -1.57
N ASP A 238 25.80 16.73 -1.80
CA ASP A 238 26.18 18.11 -1.44
C ASP A 238 26.36 18.27 0.08
N LYS A 239 25.65 17.47 0.87
CA LYS A 239 25.82 17.36 2.33
C LYS A 239 26.96 16.42 2.75
N SER A 240 27.81 16.00 1.81
CA SER A 240 28.96 15.12 2.04
C SER A 240 28.63 13.74 2.63
N MET A 241 27.39 13.24 2.44
CA MET A 241 27.04 11.88 2.87
C MET A 241 27.76 10.81 2.05
N SER A 242 28.19 9.73 2.69
CA SER A 242 28.83 8.61 1.97
C SER A 242 27.84 7.87 1.08
N THR A 243 28.32 7.20 0.02
CA THR A 243 27.44 6.45 -0.90
C THR A 243 26.63 5.36 -0.19
N ALA A 244 27.22 4.74 0.85
CA ALA A 244 26.55 3.74 1.67
C ALA A 244 25.45 4.35 2.54
N GLU A 245 25.71 5.50 3.16
CA GLU A 245 24.70 6.25 3.92
C GLU A 245 23.54 6.69 3.04
N ILE A 246 23.82 7.26 1.86
CA ILE A 246 22.81 7.69 0.89
C ILE A 246 21.91 6.51 0.52
N ALA A 247 22.50 5.36 0.20
CA ALA A 247 21.76 4.15 -0.14
C ALA A 247 20.91 3.65 1.03
N ALA A 248 21.44 3.63 2.26
CA ALA A 248 20.71 3.25 3.46
C ALA A 248 19.51 4.19 3.73
N THR A 249 19.70 5.51 3.64
CA THR A 249 18.63 6.51 3.83
C THR A 249 17.55 6.42 2.75
N LEU A 250 17.93 6.10 1.51
CA LEU A 250 16.96 5.88 0.43
C LEU A 250 16.14 4.61 0.67
N GLU A 251 16.76 3.52 1.11
CA GLU A 251 16.07 2.27 1.40
C GLU A 251 15.15 2.41 2.62
N GLU A 252 15.59 3.06 3.70
CA GLU A 252 14.75 3.35 4.86
C GLU A 252 13.48 4.14 4.46
N LYS A 253 13.63 5.17 3.61
CA LYS A 253 12.48 5.95 3.14
C LYS A 253 11.60 5.16 2.16
N ARG A 254 12.17 4.24 1.36
CA ARG A 254 11.40 3.30 0.54
C ARG A 254 10.56 2.37 1.42
N ILE A 255 11.16 1.77 2.45
CA ILE A 255 10.47 0.90 3.40
C ILE A 255 9.35 1.68 4.10
N SER A 256 9.66 2.86 4.66
CA SER A 256 8.66 3.75 5.27
C SER A 256 7.53 4.14 4.32
N ALA A 257 7.83 4.41 3.04
CA ALA A 257 6.80 4.67 2.03
C ALA A 257 5.93 3.44 1.75
N LYS A 258 6.52 2.24 1.68
CA LYS A 258 5.81 0.96 1.50
C LYS A 258 4.86 0.67 2.66
N VAL A 259 5.32 0.85 3.91
CA VAL A 259 4.51 0.73 5.13
C VAL A 259 3.32 1.71 5.08
N ARG A 260 3.57 2.98 4.76
CA ARG A 260 2.50 3.99 4.59
C ARG A 260 1.50 3.61 3.51
N SER A 261 1.96 3.10 2.38
CA SER A 261 1.12 2.63 1.27
C SER A 261 0.22 1.48 1.70
N ARG A 262 0.78 0.44 2.33
CA ARG A 262 0.03 -0.71 2.86
C ARG A 262 -1.03 -0.26 3.87
N ARG A 263 -0.69 0.65 4.77
CA ARG A 263 -1.64 1.22 5.75
C ARG A 263 -2.77 2.00 5.08
N SER A 264 -2.47 2.74 4.01
CA SER A 264 -3.50 3.43 3.22
C SER A 264 -4.43 2.42 2.52
N GLU A 265 -3.86 1.36 1.94
CA GLU A 265 -4.62 0.31 1.27
C GLU A 265 -5.52 -0.47 2.24
N ARG A 266 -5.00 -0.89 3.40
CA ARG A 266 -5.81 -1.54 4.45
C ARG A 266 -6.96 -0.66 4.92
N ARG A 267 -6.76 0.65 5.03
CA ARG A 267 -7.83 1.61 5.34
C ARG A 267 -8.91 1.60 4.25
N LYS A 268 -8.53 1.62 2.98
CA LYS A 268 -9.46 1.52 1.85
C LYS A 268 -10.23 0.20 1.87
N VAL A 269 -9.55 -0.92 2.04
CA VAL A 269 -10.18 -2.25 2.09
C VAL A 269 -11.17 -2.34 3.27
N ARG A 270 -10.79 -1.83 4.45
CA ARG A 270 -11.71 -1.78 5.60
C ARG A 270 -12.91 -0.87 5.36
N PHE A 271 -12.72 0.26 4.68
CA PHE A 271 -13.80 1.15 4.31
C PHE A 271 -14.80 0.44 3.37
N VAL A 272 -14.31 -0.21 2.32
CA VAL A 272 -15.14 -1.00 1.39
C VAL A 272 -15.86 -2.13 2.12
N ARG A 273 -15.15 -2.94 2.91
CA ARG A 273 -15.76 -4.04 3.66
C ARG A 273 -16.87 -3.58 4.61
N ARG A 274 -16.74 -2.41 5.24
CA ARG A 274 -17.80 -1.85 6.09
C ARG A 274 -19.02 -1.45 5.27
N PHE A 275 -18.80 -0.91 4.07
CA PHE A 275 -19.89 -0.63 3.13
C PHE A 275 -20.61 -1.93 2.74
N ASP A 276 -19.87 -2.98 2.40
CA ASP A 276 -20.43 -4.29 2.04
C ASP A 276 -21.26 -4.89 3.19
N ILE A 277 -20.79 -4.79 4.44
CA ILE A 277 -21.53 -5.25 5.63
C ILE A 277 -22.83 -4.47 5.80
N ILE A 278 -22.81 -3.15 5.62
CA ILE A 278 -24.02 -2.32 5.72
C ILE A 278 -25.03 -2.75 4.65
N ASP A 279 -24.54 -2.96 3.42
CA ASP A 279 -25.38 -3.37 2.30
C ASP A 279 -25.96 -4.78 2.51
N GLU A 280 -25.15 -5.74 2.94
CA GLU A 280 -25.59 -7.09 3.31
C GLU A 280 -26.69 -7.06 4.39
N LYS A 281 -26.52 -6.22 5.41
CA LYS A 281 -27.51 -6.08 6.50
C LYS A 281 -28.81 -5.46 6.01
N LEU A 282 -28.75 -4.45 5.12
CA LEU A 282 -29.93 -3.85 4.50
C LEU A 282 -30.76 -4.87 3.70
N HIS A 283 -30.10 -5.84 3.07
CA HIS A 283 -30.76 -6.89 2.27
C HIS A 283 -31.12 -8.14 3.09
N SER A 284 -30.77 -8.20 4.37
CA SER A 284 -31.09 -9.36 5.19
C SER A 284 -32.60 -9.44 5.50
N LEU A 285 -33.19 -10.63 5.39
CA LEU A 285 -34.62 -10.84 5.62
C LEU A 285 -35.10 -10.34 6.99
N ALA A 286 -34.27 -10.50 8.03
CA ALA A 286 -34.57 -10.03 9.37
C ALA A 286 -34.74 -8.50 9.43
N VAL A 287 -33.93 -7.76 8.68
CA VAL A 287 -34.03 -6.28 8.61
C VAL A 287 -35.18 -5.86 7.69
N LEU A 288 -35.44 -6.60 6.62
CA LEU A 288 -36.55 -6.30 5.70
C LEU A 288 -37.94 -6.53 6.33
N GLN A 289 -38.04 -7.46 7.26
CA GLN A 289 -39.30 -7.74 8.00
C GLN A 289 -39.54 -6.77 9.17
N ASP A 290 -38.52 -6.01 9.58
CA ASP A 290 -38.59 -5.05 10.68
C ASP A 290 -38.38 -3.61 10.17
N PRO A 291 -39.46 -2.81 10.04
CA PRO A 291 -39.38 -1.42 9.56
C PRO A 291 -38.43 -0.53 10.38
N GLU A 292 -38.34 -0.74 11.69
CA GLU A 292 -37.47 0.07 12.55
C GLU A 292 -36.00 -0.27 12.29
N ALA A 293 -35.66 -1.56 12.20
CA ALA A 293 -34.31 -1.98 11.83
C ALA A 293 -33.91 -1.48 10.43
N LEU A 294 -34.83 -1.50 9.46
CA LEU A 294 -34.57 -0.99 8.11
C LEU A 294 -34.22 0.50 8.13
N THR A 295 -35.02 1.33 8.82
CA THR A 295 -34.75 2.77 8.93
C THR A 295 -33.43 3.05 9.64
N PHE A 296 -33.10 2.27 10.68
CA PHE A 296 -31.82 2.35 11.37
C PHE A 296 -30.64 2.08 10.43
N TRP A 297 -30.64 0.97 9.70
CA TRP A 297 -29.55 0.65 8.77
C TRP A 297 -29.46 1.62 7.59
N GLN A 298 -30.59 2.15 7.10
CA GLN A 298 -30.58 3.23 6.10
C GLN A 298 -29.94 4.51 6.65
N SER A 299 -30.20 4.85 7.92
CA SER A 299 -29.56 5.99 8.58
C SER A 299 -28.04 5.78 8.72
N ILE A 300 -27.60 4.56 9.06
CA ILE A 300 -26.19 4.19 9.09
C ILE A 300 -25.58 4.33 7.70
N GLN A 301 -26.23 3.84 6.65
CA GLN A 301 -25.72 3.94 5.27
C GLN A 301 -25.57 5.41 4.86
N LYS A 302 -26.58 6.24 5.10
CA LYS A 302 -26.52 7.69 4.84
C LYS A 302 -25.39 8.37 5.60
N PHE A 303 -25.23 8.05 6.88
CA PHE A 303 -24.14 8.56 7.71
C PHE A 303 -22.78 8.09 7.21
N TYR A 304 -22.64 6.80 6.87
CA TYR A 304 -21.39 6.21 6.40
C TYR A 304 -20.95 6.78 5.05
N ALA A 305 -21.90 7.08 4.17
CA ALA A 305 -21.65 7.71 2.86
C ALA A 305 -21.07 9.14 2.95
N LEU A 306 -21.16 9.80 4.12
CA LEU A 306 -20.52 11.09 4.35
C LEU A 306 -19.00 10.98 4.57
N PHE A 307 -18.49 9.78 4.85
CA PHE A 307 -17.08 9.52 5.08
C PHE A 307 -16.40 9.02 3.81
N GLY A 308 -15.15 9.43 3.60
CA GLY A 308 -14.26 8.84 2.62
C GLY A 308 -13.37 7.75 3.22
N PRO A 309 -12.62 7.00 2.37
CA PRO A 309 -11.61 6.05 2.82
C PRO A 309 -10.53 6.66 3.72
N ALA A 310 -10.30 7.97 3.62
CA ALA A 310 -9.34 8.71 4.46
C ALA A 310 -9.83 8.90 5.90
N ASP A 311 -11.16 9.00 6.10
CA ASP A 311 -11.80 9.20 7.40
C ASP A 311 -12.00 7.88 8.15
N ALA A 312 -11.78 6.75 7.48
CA ALA A 312 -11.77 5.45 8.11
C ALA A 312 -10.69 5.44 9.20
N SER A 313 -11.13 5.38 10.46
CA SER A 313 -10.25 5.33 11.62
C SER A 313 -9.17 4.26 11.42
N SER A 314 -7.92 4.71 11.48
CA SER A 314 -6.76 3.83 11.60
C SER A 314 -6.74 3.26 13.02
N ASP A 315 -7.72 2.43 13.39
CA ASP A 315 -7.74 1.70 14.67
C ASP A 315 -6.57 0.69 14.79
N GLU A 316 -5.63 0.72 13.85
CA GLU A 316 -4.34 0.09 13.97
C GLU A 316 -3.42 0.91 14.90
N THR A 317 -3.45 0.52 16.17
CA THR A 317 -2.26 0.47 17.04
C THR A 317 -1.26 -0.61 16.60
N GLU A 318 -1.43 -1.20 15.40
CA GLU A 318 -0.50 -2.15 14.80
C GLU A 318 0.79 -1.44 14.40
N ARG A 319 1.79 -1.52 15.27
CA ARG A 319 3.17 -1.62 14.79
C ARG A 319 3.22 -2.93 14.00
N GLU A 320 3.66 -2.91 12.75
CA GLU A 320 3.85 -4.13 11.93
C GLU A 320 4.90 -5.09 12.54
N ALA A 321 5.56 -4.68 13.62
CA ALA A 321 6.40 -5.55 14.43
C ALA A 321 5.56 -6.46 15.34
N THR A 322 5.67 -7.77 15.06
CA THR A 322 5.47 -8.91 15.96
C THR A 322 4.04 -9.36 16.27
N ASN A 323 3.61 -10.40 15.54
CA ASN A 323 2.65 -11.40 16.05
C ASN A 323 3.17 -12.15 17.30
N LEU A 324 4.40 -11.85 17.76
CA LEU A 324 5.06 -12.46 18.92
C LEU A 324 4.93 -11.63 20.21
N VAL A 325 4.47 -10.37 20.15
CA VAL A 325 4.25 -9.57 21.36
C VAL A 325 2.76 -9.52 21.65
N SER A 326 2.37 -10.07 22.80
CA SER A 326 1.00 -10.04 23.28
C SER A 326 0.47 -8.60 23.28
N LYS A 327 -0.66 -8.39 22.59
CA LYS A 327 -1.29 -7.08 22.48
C LYS A 327 -1.67 -6.58 23.87
N ARG A 328 -0.92 -5.64 24.42
CA ARG A 328 -1.36 -4.86 25.58
C ARG A 328 -2.38 -3.85 25.09
N VAL A 329 -3.65 -4.26 25.05
CA VAL A 329 -4.78 -3.36 24.76
C VAL A 329 -4.85 -2.32 25.87
N ARG A 330 -4.16 -1.19 25.68
CA ARG A 330 -4.36 -0.02 26.52
C ARG A 330 -5.71 0.54 26.12
N ARG A 331 -6.77 0.08 26.79
CA ARG A 331 -8.05 0.78 26.79
C ARG A 331 -7.72 2.21 27.18
N LYS A 332 -7.72 3.14 26.21
CA LYS A 332 -7.97 4.54 26.54
C LYS A 332 -9.33 4.49 27.20
N ARG A 333 -9.37 4.52 28.54
CA ARG A 333 -10.60 4.85 29.27
C ARG A 333 -11.06 6.12 28.58
N GLY A 334 -12.21 6.03 27.90
CA GLY A 334 -12.70 7.14 27.11
C GLY A 334 -12.57 8.39 27.93
N SER A 335 -11.95 9.42 27.36
CA SER A 335 -12.52 10.75 27.57
C SER A 335 -14.01 10.56 27.29
N ALA A 336 -14.83 10.55 28.33
CA ALA A 336 -16.27 10.61 28.19
C ALA A 336 -16.56 11.70 27.15
N PRO A 337 -17.57 11.55 26.29
CA PRO A 337 -18.01 12.67 25.47
C PRO A 337 -18.33 13.81 26.43
N LEU A 338 -17.42 14.78 26.53
CA LEU A 338 -17.71 16.05 27.15
C LEU A 338 -18.77 16.66 26.23
N ALA A 339 -20.03 16.43 26.56
CA ALA A 339 -21.11 17.28 26.10
C ALA A 339 -20.70 18.69 26.50
N ARG A 340 -20.16 19.47 25.56
CA ARG A 340 -19.98 20.91 25.73
C ARG A 340 -21.37 21.49 25.80
N ILE A 341 -21.90 21.62 27.02
CA ILE A 341 -22.96 22.57 27.28
C ILE A 341 -22.30 23.94 27.08
N LEU A 342 -22.43 24.49 25.87
CA LEU A 342 -22.10 25.88 25.59
C LEU A 342 -23.12 26.74 26.36
N GLN A 343 -22.84 27.00 27.64
CA GLN A 343 -23.43 28.15 28.31
C GLN A 343 -22.76 29.38 27.71
N SER A 344 -23.40 29.98 26.71
CA SER A 344 -23.02 31.28 26.19
C SER A 344 -23.33 32.34 27.26
N VAL A 345 -22.39 32.57 28.16
CA VAL A 345 -22.39 33.80 28.96
C VAL A 345 -21.79 34.89 28.08
N ASN A 346 -22.52 35.99 27.90
CA ASN A 346 -22.04 37.16 27.18
C ASN A 346 -20.77 37.68 27.87
N VAL A 347 -19.61 37.52 27.22
CA VAL A 347 -18.34 38.05 27.71
C VAL A 347 -18.11 39.42 27.08
N ASP A 348 -18.07 40.43 27.93
CA ASP A 348 -17.74 41.81 27.57
C ASP A 348 -16.31 41.87 27.01
N ARG A 349 -16.15 42.40 25.78
CA ARG A 349 -14.95 42.20 24.94
C ARG A 349 -13.80 43.17 25.20
N THR A 350 -13.88 43.99 26.23
CA THR A 350 -12.91 45.07 26.50
C THR A 350 -11.82 44.70 27.51
N ALA A 351 -11.96 43.58 28.23
CA ALA A 351 -10.95 43.11 29.17
C ALA A 351 -10.11 41.96 28.58
N LYS A 352 -8.77 42.00 28.79
CA LYS A 352 -7.87 40.88 28.45
C LYS A 352 -8.38 39.60 29.14
N PRO A 353 -8.72 38.53 28.40
CA PRO A 353 -9.23 37.32 29.03
C PRO A 353 -8.10 36.67 29.83
N HIS A 354 -8.30 36.51 31.14
CA HIS A 354 -7.55 35.54 31.91
C HIS A 354 -8.10 34.14 31.58
N PRO A 355 -7.31 33.24 30.97
CA PRO A 355 -7.76 31.88 30.75
C PRO A 355 -7.96 31.21 32.11
N GLN A 356 -9.21 31.03 32.51
CA GLN A 356 -9.55 30.19 33.64
C GLN A 356 -9.32 28.73 33.22
N LEU A 357 -8.25 28.13 33.74
CA LEU A 357 -8.05 26.69 33.61
C LEU A 357 -9.20 25.97 34.30
N PRO A 358 -9.73 24.88 33.72
CA PRO A 358 -10.78 24.09 34.38
C PRO A 358 -10.26 23.61 35.75
N VAL A 359 -11.08 23.80 36.78
CA VAL A 359 -10.78 23.38 38.15
C VAL A 359 -10.44 21.90 38.14
N ASN A 360 -9.20 21.60 38.53
CA ASN A 360 -8.66 20.25 38.52
C ASN A 360 -9.50 19.37 39.46
N ILE A 361 -10.01 18.23 38.98
CA ILE A 361 -10.87 17.29 39.74
C ILE A 361 -10.16 16.71 40.98
N TYR A 362 -8.85 16.92 41.09
CA TYR A 362 -8.02 16.53 42.23
C TYR A 362 -7.84 17.64 43.29
N SER A 363 -8.53 18.77 43.17
CA SER A 363 -8.62 19.77 44.24
C SER A 363 -9.33 19.15 45.46
N PRO A 364 -8.93 19.49 46.71
CA PRO A 364 -9.62 19.05 47.92
C PRO A 364 -11.11 19.50 47.99
N GLU A 365 -11.51 20.45 47.15
CA GLU A 365 -12.87 21.00 47.03
C GLU A 365 -13.76 20.22 46.05
N ILE A 366 -13.79 18.89 46.15
CA ILE A 366 -14.76 18.07 45.41
C ILE A 366 -16.16 18.36 45.95
N SER A 367 -17.09 18.79 45.09
CA SER A 367 -18.47 19.05 45.49
C SER A 367 -19.10 17.80 46.16
N PRO A 368 -19.99 17.97 47.15
CA PRO A 368 -20.64 16.85 47.83
C PRO A 368 -21.32 15.86 46.87
N GLN A 369 -21.83 16.36 45.74
CA GLN A 369 -22.45 15.55 44.69
C GLN A 369 -21.46 14.64 43.96
N ALA A 370 -20.24 15.12 43.68
CA ALA A 370 -19.19 14.32 43.05
C ALA A 370 -18.63 13.26 44.02
N ARG A 371 -18.53 13.56 45.32
CA ARG A 371 -18.22 12.54 46.34
C ARG A 371 -19.28 11.44 46.40
N LYS A 372 -20.57 11.80 46.32
CA LYS A 372 -21.68 10.82 46.30
C LYS A 372 -21.65 9.92 45.05
N ALA A 373 -21.24 10.45 43.89
CA ALA A 373 -21.10 9.67 42.66
C ALA A 373 -19.87 8.72 42.66
N LEU A 374 -18.83 9.05 43.44
CA LEU A 374 -17.60 8.28 43.56
C LEU A 374 -17.62 7.24 44.69
N GLN A 375 -18.65 7.22 45.55
CA GLN A 375 -18.82 6.14 46.52
C GLN A 375 -18.96 4.81 45.78
N ALA A 376 -18.16 3.82 46.20
CA ALA A 376 -18.11 2.51 45.57
C ALA A 376 -19.51 1.91 45.48
N LYS A 377 -19.99 1.66 44.26
CA LYS A 377 -21.22 0.89 44.05
C LYS A 377 -21.01 -0.50 44.63
N ALA A 378 -22.07 -1.04 45.25
CA ALA A 378 -22.07 -2.39 45.79
C ALA A 378 -21.55 -3.40 44.75
N PRO A 379 -20.74 -4.38 45.16
CA PRO A 379 -20.19 -5.37 44.24
C PRO A 379 -21.33 -6.06 43.49
N VAL A 380 -21.32 -5.95 42.16
CA VAL A 380 -22.27 -6.65 41.29
C VAL A 380 -21.91 -8.12 41.32
N ALA A 381 -22.77 -8.94 41.93
CA ALA A 381 -22.60 -10.38 41.92
C ALA A 381 -22.74 -10.90 40.48
N ILE A 382 -21.65 -11.41 39.92
CA ILE A 382 -21.67 -12.05 38.60
C ILE A 382 -22.22 -13.47 38.82
N PRO A 383 -23.36 -13.84 38.22
CA PRO A 383 -23.89 -15.19 38.33
C PRO A 383 -22.86 -16.20 37.79
N GLN A 384 -22.60 -17.26 38.55
CA GLN A 384 -21.64 -18.29 38.14
C GLN A 384 -22.18 -19.01 36.89
N VAL A 385 -21.37 -19.04 35.83
CA VAL A 385 -21.66 -19.79 34.61
C VAL A 385 -21.58 -21.29 34.94
N PRO A 386 -22.65 -22.08 34.71
CA PRO A 386 -22.61 -23.52 34.91
C PRO A 386 -21.49 -24.15 34.07
N LYS A 387 -20.63 -24.96 34.71
CA LYS A 387 -19.62 -25.74 33.99
C LYS A 387 -20.32 -26.78 33.12
N VAL A 388 -20.35 -26.55 31.81
CA VAL A 388 -20.77 -27.55 30.84
C VAL A 388 -19.70 -28.63 30.79
N ARG A 389 -20.02 -29.84 31.28
CA ARG A 389 -19.19 -31.04 31.03
C ARG A 389 -19.48 -31.49 29.60
N TYR A 390 -18.45 -31.52 28.77
CA TYR A 390 -18.50 -32.18 27.48
C TYR A 390 -18.04 -33.62 27.68
N ASP A 391 -19.00 -34.53 27.81
CA ASP A 391 -18.71 -35.96 27.70
C ASP A 391 -18.53 -36.27 26.21
N ILE A 392 -17.27 -36.39 25.77
CA ILE A 392 -16.93 -36.81 24.41
C ILE A 392 -16.92 -38.34 24.41
N PRO A 393 -17.85 -39.02 23.72
CA PRO A 393 -17.77 -40.47 23.58
C PRO A 393 -16.58 -40.82 22.69
N MET A 394 -15.59 -41.51 23.26
CA MET A 394 -14.62 -42.26 22.47
C MET A 394 -15.33 -43.44 21.83
N VAL A 395 -15.50 -43.39 20.51
CA VAL A 395 -15.79 -44.58 19.71
C VAL A 395 -14.45 -45.27 19.46
N ILE A 396 -14.30 -46.48 19.99
CA ILE A 396 -13.16 -47.37 19.77
C ILE A 396 -13.34 -48.10 18.44
#